data_AF-A0A9E4CKV2-F1
#
_entry.id   AF-A0A9E4CKV2-F1
#
_cell.length_a   1.000
_cell.length_b   1.000
_cell.length_c   1.000
_cell.angle_alpha   90.00
_cell.angle_beta   90.00
_cell.angle_gamma   90.00
#
_symmetry.space_group_name_H-M   'P 1'
#
loop_
_entity.id
_entity.type
_entity.pdbx_description
1 polymer ?
#
loop_
_entity_poly.entity_id
_entity_poly.type
_entity_poly.pdbx_seq_one_letter_code
_entity_poly.pdbx_strand_id
1 'polypeptide(L)'
;MVRFQYIRSVVFWAIVALFFSTPLWSQAGFQFGQNKVQYKNFDWQVFRTEHFDVHYYPEMEASARDAARMAERGYAYLSQVLNHQIKER
;
A
#
# COMPACT_ATOMS: atom_id res chain seq x y z
N MET A 1 46.34 -36.27 33.26
CA MET A 1 45.96 -36.07 31.83
C MET A 1 44.56 -35.45 31.63
N VAL A 2 43.55 -35.81 32.43
CA VAL A 2 42.13 -35.40 32.22
C VAL A 2 41.87 -33.89 32.41
N ARG A 3 42.52 -33.23 33.37
CA ARG A 3 42.31 -31.79 33.67
C ARG A 3 42.73 -30.85 32.54
N PHE A 4 43.73 -31.24 31.74
CA PHE A 4 44.21 -30.45 30.60
C PHE A 4 43.30 -30.60 29.38
N GLN A 5 42.67 -31.77 29.20
CA GLN A 5 41.65 -31.98 28.17
C GLN A 5 40.36 -31.18 28.46
N TYR A 6 39.97 -31.09 29.74
CA TYR A 6 38.80 -30.33 30.17
C TYR A 6 38.95 -28.81 29.95
N ILE A 7 40.13 -28.24 30.22
CA ILE A 7 40.37 -26.81 29.97
C ILE A 7 40.34 -26.51 28.45
N ARG A 8 40.89 -27.42 27.64
CA ARG A 8 40.86 -27.28 26.17
C ARG A 8 39.45 -27.37 25.59
N SER A 9 38.59 -28.22 26.13
CA SER A 9 37.19 -28.31 25.70
C SER A 9 36.37 -27.10 26.14
N VAL A 10 36.58 -26.57 27.34
CA VAL A 10 35.91 -25.33 27.79
C VAL A 10 36.32 -24.13 26.94
N VAL A 11 37.61 -23.99 26.63
CA VAL A 11 38.11 -22.91 25.76
C VAL A 11 37.54 -23.05 24.34
N PHE A 12 37.48 -24.28 23.81
CA PHE A 12 36.86 -24.55 22.51
C PHE A 12 35.39 -24.13 22.49
N TRP A 13 34.60 -24.52 23.50
CA TRP A 13 33.19 -24.14 23.59
C TRP A 13 32.98 -22.65 23.81
N ALA A 14 33.87 -21.98 24.55
CA ALA A 14 33.84 -20.52 24.70
C ALA A 14 34.11 -19.79 23.38
N ILE A 15 35.06 -20.29 22.58
CA ILE A 15 35.35 -19.75 21.25
C ILE A 15 34.16 -19.97 20.31
N VAL A 16 33.57 -21.17 20.32
CA VAL A 16 32.36 -21.47 19.54
C VAL A 16 31.23 -20.52 19.93
N ALA A 17 30.96 -20.31 21.22
CA ALA A 17 29.94 -19.38 21.68
C ALA A 17 30.18 -17.93 21.21
N LEU A 18 31.45 -17.50 21.15
CA LEU A 18 31.82 -16.18 20.63
C LEU A 18 31.57 -16.05 19.11
N PHE A 19 31.76 -17.13 18.34
CA PHE A 19 31.47 -17.14 16.90
C PHE A 19 29.96 -17.14 16.60
N PHE A 20 29.12 -17.60 17.53
CA PHE A 20 27.66 -17.57 17.40
C PHE A 20 27.00 -16.29 17.95
N SER A 21 27.76 -15.35 18.52
CA SER A 21 27.22 -14.04 18.93
C SER A 21 27.06 -13.14 17.70
N THR A 22 26.01 -13.36 16.91
CA THR A 22 25.65 -12.44 15.82
C THR A 22 25.17 -11.11 16.42
N PRO A 23 25.64 -9.94 15.92
CA PRO A 23 25.09 -8.67 16.33
C PRO A 23 23.60 -8.59 15.94
N LEU A 24 22.74 -8.35 16.93
CA LEU A 24 21.28 -8.08 16.78
C LEU A 24 20.94 -6.87 15.89
N TRP A 25 21.95 -6.17 15.38
CA TRP A 25 21.86 -4.92 14.64
C TRP A 25 21.37 -5.09 13.18
N SER A 26 21.23 -6.32 12.66
CA SER A 26 20.69 -6.52 11.30
C SER A 26 19.16 -6.37 11.21
N GLN A 27 18.46 -6.19 12.33
CA GLN A 27 17.00 -5.98 12.35
C GLN A 27 16.58 -4.51 12.11
N ALA A 28 17.52 -3.57 11.98
CA ALA A 28 17.24 -2.15 11.81
C ALA A 28 17.06 -1.70 10.34
N GLY A 29 16.66 -2.61 9.44
CA GLY A 29 16.80 -2.42 7.98
C GLY A 29 15.53 -2.07 7.17
N PHE A 30 14.39 -1.77 7.79
CA PHE A 30 13.15 -1.44 7.05
C PHE A 30 12.60 -0.07 7.42
N GLN A 31 13.43 0.96 7.33
CA GLN A 31 12.93 2.34 7.27
C GLN A 31 12.48 2.60 5.84
N PHE A 32 11.19 2.35 5.57
CA PHE A 32 10.58 2.73 4.30
C PHE A 32 10.80 4.24 4.08
N GLY A 33 11.41 4.58 2.95
CA GLY A 33 11.62 5.97 2.55
C GLY A 33 10.28 6.73 2.43
N GLN A 34 10.32 8.03 2.64
CA GLN A 34 9.14 8.89 2.45
C GLN A 34 8.63 8.75 1.01
N ASN A 35 7.31 8.76 0.83
CA ASN A 35 6.69 8.66 -0.49
C ASN A 35 7.19 9.83 -1.37
N LYS A 36 7.90 9.53 -2.46
CA LYS A 36 8.46 10.58 -3.33
C LYS A 36 7.32 11.29 -4.04
N VAL A 37 7.12 12.57 -3.76
CA VAL A 37 6.11 13.40 -4.44
C VAL A 37 6.47 13.48 -5.92
N GLN A 38 5.65 12.84 -6.76
CA GLN A 38 5.80 12.91 -8.20
C GLN A 38 5.01 14.10 -8.71
N TYR A 39 5.72 15.12 -9.20
CA TYR A 39 5.11 16.26 -9.88
C TYR A 39 4.72 15.81 -11.29
N LYS A 40 3.43 15.59 -11.53
CA LYS A 40 2.85 15.32 -12.84
C LYS A 40 1.90 16.46 -13.20
N ASN A 41 1.96 16.91 -14.46
CA ASN A 41 0.92 17.78 -15.00
C ASN A 41 -0.31 16.93 -15.24
N PHE A 42 -1.39 17.25 -14.54
CA PHE A 42 -2.64 16.54 -14.68
C PHE A 42 -3.58 17.30 -15.61
N ASP A 43 -3.93 16.68 -16.74
CA ASP A 43 -4.91 17.20 -17.70
C ASP A 43 -6.28 16.56 -17.47
N TRP A 44 -6.89 16.86 -16.32
CA TRP A 44 -8.19 16.30 -15.97
C TRP A 44 -9.29 16.99 -16.79
N GLN A 45 -10.21 16.19 -17.31
CA GLN A 45 -11.48 16.64 -17.87
C GLN A 45 -12.64 16.19 -16.99
N VAL A 46 -13.78 16.88 -17.11
CA VAL A 46 -14.98 16.58 -16.34
C VAL A 46 -16.12 16.27 -17.29
N PHE A 47 -16.66 15.06 -17.17
CA PHE A 47 -17.89 14.65 -17.84
C PHE A 47 -19.05 14.73 -16.87
N ARG A 48 -20.08 15.50 -17.25
CA ARG A 48 -21.22 15.81 -16.39
C ARG A 48 -22.46 15.01 -16.78
N THR A 49 -23.04 14.26 -15.84
CA THR A 49 -24.33 13.57 -16.00
C THR A 49 -25.49 14.36 -15.37
N GLU A 50 -26.49 13.70 -14.80
CA GLU A 50 -27.52 14.34 -13.95
C GLU A 50 -27.05 14.42 -12.48
N HIS A 51 -26.51 13.32 -11.93
CA HIS A 51 -26.15 13.23 -10.50
C HIS A 51 -24.64 13.20 -10.18
N PHE A 52 -23.74 12.98 -11.15
CA PHE A 52 -22.30 12.84 -10.92
C PHE A 52 -21.38 13.66 -11.85
N ASP A 53 -20.32 14.24 -11.28
CA ASP A 53 -19.17 14.81 -12.02
C ASP A 53 -18.03 13.79 -12.14
N VAL A 54 -17.88 13.19 -13.32
CA VAL A 54 -16.85 12.17 -13.57
C VAL A 54 -15.58 12.83 -14.07
N HIS A 55 -14.54 12.80 -13.23
CA HIS A 55 -13.21 13.31 -13.56
C HIS A 55 -12.38 12.22 -14.23
N TYR A 56 -11.79 12.53 -15.38
CA TYR A 56 -11.05 11.55 -16.18
C TYR A 56 -9.90 12.19 -16.94
N TYR A 57 -8.93 11.37 -17.35
CA TYR A 57 -7.93 11.79 -18.33
C TYR A 57 -8.43 11.50 -19.75
N PRO A 58 -8.09 12.34 -20.76
CA PRO A 58 -8.60 12.19 -22.12
C PRO A 58 -8.45 10.79 -22.70
N GLU A 59 -7.33 10.11 -22.45
CA GLU A 59 -7.09 8.74 -22.91
C GLU A 59 -8.07 7.68 -22.35
N MET A 60 -8.79 8.01 -21.28
CA MET A 60 -9.76 7.15 -20.61
C MET A 60 -11.22 7.59 -20.81
N GLU A 61 -11.51 8.45 -21.79
CA GLU A 61 -12.87 8.96 -22.02
C GLU A 61 -13.93 7.86 -22.16
N ALA A 62 -13.64 6.81 -22.92
CA ALA A 62 -14.58 5.71 -23.14
C ALA A 62 -14.96 5.02 -21.81
N SER A 63 -13.94 4.66 -21.01
CA SER A 63 -14.14 4.05 -19.69
C SER A 63 -14.88 4.99 -18.73
N ALA A 64 -14.57 6.29 -18.77
CA ALA A 64 -15.25 7.30 -17.96
C ALA A 64 -16.73 7.41 -18.31
N ARG A 65 -17.09 7.37 -19.60
CA ARG A 65 -18.49 7.37 -20.05
C ARG A 65 -19.25 6.12 -19.60
N ASP A 66 -18.61 4.96 -19.64
CA ASP A 66 -19.23 3.73 -19.17
C ASP A 66 -19.43 3.73 -17.66
N ALA A 67 -18.42 4.17 -16.89
CA ALA A 67 -18.54 4.35 -15.44
C ALA A 67 -19.66 5.34 -15.08
N ALA A 68 -19.76 6.46 -15.79
CA ALA A 68 -20.82 7.45 -15.60
C ALA A 68 -22.22 6.84 -15.81
N ARG A 69 -22.39 6.04 -16.88
CA ARG A 69 -23.65 5.35 -17.17
C ARG A 69 -24.01 4.32 -16.11
N MET A 70 -23.02 3.60 -15.60
CA MET A 70 -23.20 2.63 -14.51
C MET A 70 -23.58 3.34 -13.20
N ALA A 71 -22.95 4.46 -12.89
CA ALA A 71 -23.25 5.27 -11.72
C ALA A 71 -24.71 5.77 -11.73
N GLU A 72 -25.18 6.32 -12.85
CA GLU A 72 -26.58 6.77 -12.98
C GLU A 72 -27.59 5.64 -12.83
N ARG A 73 -27.31 4.46 -13.41
CA ARG A 73 -28.16 3.27 -13.22
C ARG A 73 -28.19 2.82 -11.75
N GLY A 74 -27.03 2.82 -11.10
CA GLY A 74 -26.92 2.50 -9.68
C GLY A 74 -27.70 3.49 -8.82
N TYR A 75 -27.59 4.78 -9.11
CA TYR A 75 -28.33 5.83 -8.43
C TYR A 75 -29.85 5.66 -8.59
N ALA A 76 -30.33 5.38 -9.80
CA ALA A 76 -31.76 5.17 -10.04
C ALA A 76 -32.34 4.04 -9.16
N TYR A 77 -31.57 2.96 -8.95
CA TYR A 77 -31.97 1.87 -8.06
C TYR A 77 -31.85 2.26 -6.57
N LEU A 78 -30.69 2.77 -6.17
CA LEU A 78 -30.40 3.02 -4.75
C LEU A 78 -31.23 4.15 -4.18
N SER A 79 -31.52 5.19 -4.96
CA SER A 79 -32.38 6.29 -4.52
C SER A 79 -33.78 5.82 -4.15
N GLN A 80 -34.31 4.82 -4.87
CA GLN A 80 -35.59 4.19 -4.57
C GLN A 80 -35.52 3.32 -3.31
N VAL A 81 -34.53 2.44 -3.22
CA VAL A 81 -34.37 1.52 -2.08
C VAL A 81 -34.11 2.26 -0.77
N LEU A 82 -33.32 3.33 -0.83
CA LEU A 82 -32.96 4.14 0.34
C LEU A 82 -33.96 5.27 0.60
N ASN A 83 -34.92 5.49 -0.30
CA ASN A 83 -35.84 6.64 -0.30
C ASN A 83 -35.10 7.98 -0.08
N HIS A 84 -33.96 8.12 -0.76
CA HIS A 84 -33.06 9.26 -0.58
C HIS A 84 -32.52 9.73 -1.93
N GLN A 85 -32.66 11.03 -2.17
CA GLN A 85 -32.10 11.70 -3.33
C GLN A 85 -30.89 12.53 -2.93
N ILE A 86 -29.85 12.47 -3.77
CA ILE A 86 -28.66 13.30 -3.59
C ILE A 86 -29.03 14.74 -3.99
N LYS A 87 -28.61 15.71 -3.17
CA LYS A 87 -28.96 17.13 -3.36
C LYS A 87 -27.99 17.88 -4.26
N GLU A 88 -26.72 17.48 -4.26
CA GLU A 88 -25.64 18.15 -4.96
C GLU A 88 -24.72 17.13 -5.63
N ARG A 89 -24.12 17.57 -6.73
CA ARG A 89 -23.22 16.80 -7.60
C ARG A 89 -21.76 17.06 -7.24
#